data_AF-A0A0C9ZXB8-F1
#
_entry.id   AF-A0A0C9ZXB8-F1
#
_cell.length_a   1.000
_cell.length_b   1.000
_cell.length_c   1.000
_cell.angle_alpha   90.00
_cell.angle_beta   90.00
_cell.angle_gamma   90.00
#
_symmetry.space_group_name_H-M   'P 1'
#
loop_
_entity.id
_entity.type
_entity.pdbx_description
1 polymer ?
#
loop_
_entity_poly.entity_id
_entity_poly.type
_entity_poly.pdbx_seq_one_letter_code
_entity_poly.pdbx_strand_id
1 'polypeptide(L)' 'SLLASYTYDNFDVDLKTHPLTVERSNDSLKHLTSALLLPLVHGVTLSDLKCLEELWKK' A
#
# COMPACT_ATOMS: atom_id res chain seq x y z
N SER A 1 16.52 1.18 -18.87
CA SER A 1 15.95 1.67 -17.60
C SER A 1 14.95 0.63 -17.12
N LEU A 2 14.97 0.24 -15.85
CA LEU A 2 13.95 -0.66 -15.28
C LEU A 2 12.82 0.21 -14.73
N LEU A 3 11.63 0.12 -15.33
CA LEU A 3 10.44 0.82 -14.85
C LEU A 3 9.66 -0.07 -13.87
N ALA A 4 9.01 0.54 -12.88
CA ALA A 4 8.20 -0.16 -11.91
C ALA A 4 6.97 0.68 -11.52
N SER A 5 5.88 0.00 -11.18
CA SER A 5 4.68 0.60 -10.60
C SER A 5 4.63 0.34 -9.10
N TYR A 6 4.18 1.34 -8.36
CA TYR A 6 4.00 1.28 -6.91
C TYR A 6 2.50 1.29 -6.63
N THR A 7 2.01 0.28 -5.92
CA THR A 7 0.62 0.23 -5.48
C THR A 7 0.58 0.27 -3.96
N TYR A 8 -0.32 1.09 -3.42
CA TYR A 8 -0.54 1.23 -1.99
C TYR A 8 -1.94 0.73 -1.64
N ASP A 9 -2.06 0.05 -0.50
CA ASP A 9 -3.34 -0.37 0.06
C ASP A 9 -3.38 -0.09 1.57
N ASN A 10 -4.47 0.52 2.02
CA ASN A 10 -4.69 0.87 3.42
C ASN A 10 -5.66 -0.15 4.03
N PHE A 11 -5.28 -0.76 5.15
CA PHE A 11 -6.07 -1.78 5.79
C PHE A 11 -5.95 -1.69 7.31
N ASP A 12 -7.04 -2.04 7.99
CA ASP A 12 -7.07 -2.13 9.44
C ASP A 12 -6.80 -3.58 9.88
N VAL A 13 -5.93 -3.74 10.88
CA VAL A 13 -5.60 -5.05 11.46
C VAL A 13 -5.85 -5.02 12.95
N ASP A 14 -6.56 -6.02 13.46
CA ASP A 14 -6.68 -6.26 14.89
C ASP A 14 -5.48 -7.08 15.41
N LEU A 15 -4.48 -6.39 15.96
CA LEU A 15 -3.27 -7.00 16.54
C LEU A 15 -3.50 -7.31 18.01
N LYS A 16 -4.03 -8.51 18.28
CA LYS A 16 -4.27 -9.02 19.64
C LYS A 16 -2.94 -9.37 20.33
N THR A 17 -2.33 -8.38 20.97
CA THR A 17 -1.08 -8.55 21.72
C THR A 17 -1.40 -8.80 23.21
N HIS A 18 -1.31 -10.07 23.62
CA HIS A 18 -1.55 -10.59 24.97
C HIS A 18 -3.00 -10.53 25.50
N PRO A 19 -3.40 -11.43 26.42
CA PRO A 19 -4.73 -11.39 27.03
C PRO A 19 -4.92 -10.08 27.81
N LEU A 20 -5.96 -9.33 27.46
CA LEU A 20 -6.36 -8.10 28.13
C LEU A 20 -6.69 -8.41 29.60
N THR A 21 -5.85 -7.94 30.53
CA THR A 21 -6.24 -7.81 31.94
C THR A 21 -7.14 -6.58 32.09
N VAL A 22 -8.12 -6.65 33.00
CA VAL A 22 -9.15 -5.61 33.24
C VAL A 22 -8.58 -4.18 33.39
N GLU A 23 -7.32 -4.04 33.81
CA GLU A 23 -6.65 -2.76 34.03
C GLU A 23 -6.06 -2.08 32.77
N ARG A 24 -5.97 -2.77 31.62
CA ARG A 24 -5.41 -2.17 30.39
C ARG A 24 -6.27 -2.49 29.17
N SER A 25 -7.08 -1.53 28.73
CA SER A 25 -7.63 -1.53 27.37
C SER A 25 -6.52 -1.17 26.40
N ASN A 26 -6.00 -2.16 25.67
CA ASN A 26 -5.01 -1.90 24.63
C ASN A 26 -5.75 -1.59 23.33
N ASP A 27 -5.39 -0.50 22.66
CA ASP A 27 -5.87 -0.20 21.32
C ASP A 27 -5.27 -1.23 20.35
N SER A 28 -6.04 -2.27 20.01
CA SER A 28 -5.59 -3.40 19.20
C SER A 28 -5.82 -3.18 17.70
N LEU A 29 -6.74 -2.29 17.34
CA LEU A 29 -7.00 -1.93 15.95
C LEU A 29 -5.88 -1.01 15.45
N LYS A 30 -5.16 -1.46 14.43
CA LYS A 30 -4.07 -0.70 13.81
C LYS A 30 -4.38 -0.40 12.36
N HIS A 31 -4.32 0.88 12.01
CA HIS A 31 -4.40 1.36 10.65
C HIS A 31 -3.01 1.25 10.00
N LEU A 32 -2.88 0.45 8.96
CA LEU A 32 -1.62 0.17 8.29
C LEU A 32 -1.74 0.43 6.79
N THR A 33 -0.60 0.76 6.17
CA THR A 33 -0.47 0.87 4.71
C THR A 33 0.53 -0.17 4.25
N SER A 34 0.15 -0.99 3.27
CA SER A 34 1.08 -1.85 2.54
C SER A 34 1.44 -1.21 1.21
N ALA A 35 2.66 -1.49 0.75
CA ALA A 35 3.12 -1.10 -0.57
C ALA A 35 3.66 -2.32 -1.32
N LEU A 36 3.36 -2.41 -2.61
CA LEU A 36 3.87 -3.45 -3.51
C LEU A 36 4.54 -2.80 -4.71
N LEU A 37 5.74 -3.29 -5.03
CA LEU A 37 6.51 -2.88 -6.20
C LEU A 37 6.35 -3.92 -7.31
N LEU A 38 5.78 -3.50 -8.44
CA LEU A 38 5.56 -4.35 -9.61
C LEU A 38 6.49 -3.91 -10.74
N PRO A 39 7.38 -4.78 -11.26
CA PRO A 39 8.20 -4.43 -12.40
C PRO A 39 7.32 -4.27 -13.65
N LEU A 40 7.52 -3.18 -14.39
CA LEU A 40 6.88 -2.97 -15.69
C LEU A 40 7.68 -3.72 -16.75
N VAL A 41 7.18 -4.91 -17.09
CA VAL A 41 7.79 -5.85 -18.03
C VAL A 41 7.32 -5.60 -19.47
N HIS A 42 7.82 -6.40 -20.42
CA HIS A 42 7.40 -6.39 -21.84
C HIS A 42 7.69 -5.09 -22.61
N GLY A 43 8.78 -4.39 -22.28
CA GLY A 43 9.27 -3.28 -23.08
C GLY A 43 8.52 -1.97 -22.90
N VAL A 44 7.73 -1.83 -21.82
CA VAL A 44 7.07 -0.57 -21.44
C VAL A 44 8.11 0.55 -21.36
N THR A 45 7.78 1.69 -21.96
CA THR A 45 8.59 2.90 -21.98
C THR A 45 7.88 4.04 -21.25
N LEU A 46 8.59 5.13 -20.96
CA LEU A 46 7.98 6.32 -20.37
C LEU A 46 6.92 6.96 -21.28
N SER A 47 7.06 6.83 -22.61
CA SER A 47 6.09 7.38 -23.57
C SER A 47 4.73 6.69 -23.48
N ASP A 48 4.70 5.40 -23.13
CA ASP A 48 3.46 4.64 -22.92
C ASP A 48 2.71 5.12 -21.67
N LEU A 49 3.43 5.75 -20.72
CA LEU A 49 2.92 6.23 -19.44
C LEU A 49 2.56 7.72 -19.45
N LYS A 50 2.60 8.39 -20.60
CA LYS A 50 2.42 9.85 -20.73
C LYS A 50 1.10 10.41 -20.20
N CYS A 51 0.07 9.56 -20.08
CA CYS A 51 -1.25 9.95 -19.58
C CYS A 51 -1.48 9.60 -18.11
N LEU A 52 -0.49 9.00 -17.41
CA LEU A 52 -0.67 8.59 -16.01
C LEU A 52 -1.06 9.77 -15.12
N GLU A 53 -0.42 10.92 -15.32
CA GLU A 53 -0.69 12.12 -14.51
C GLU A 53 -2.15 12.57 -14.64
N GLU A 54 -2.69 12.59 -15.85
CA GLU A 54 -4.09 12.96 -16.10
C GLU A 54 -5.07 11.93 -15.55
N LEU A 55 -4.66 10.65 -15.51
CA LEU A 55 -5.45 9.56 -14.92
C LEU A 55 -5.55 9.68 -13.40
N TRP A 56 -4.46 10.10 -12.74
CA TRP A 56 -4.39 10.24 -11.28
C TRP A 56 -4.98 11.56 -10.75
N LYS A 57 -5.14 12.57 -11.60
CA LYS A 57 -5.77 13.86 -11.22
C LYS A 57 -7.30 13.79 -11.10
N LYS A 58 -7.93 12.67 -11.50
CA LYS A 58 -9.38 12.50 -11.57
C LYS A 58 -9.90 11.66 -10.42
#